data_AF-A0A7X7YKP4-F1
#
_entry.id   AF-A0A7X7YKP4-F1
#
_cell.length_a   1.000
_cell.length_b   1.000
_cell.length_c   1.000
_cell.angle_alpha   90.00
_cell.angle_beta   90.00
_cell.angle_gamma   90.00
#
_symmetry.space_group_name_H-M   'P 1'
#
loop_
_entity.id
_entity.type
_entity.pdbx_description
1 polymer ?
#
loop_
_entity_poly.entity_id
_entity_poly.type
_entity_poly.pdbx_seq_one_letter_code
_entity_poly.pdbx_strand_id
1 'polypeptide(L)'
;MEISIDRLLNILVSQVESLSAAVEDLRLKQNVVGTVLMDAGLVNEEKIKNAVKKQFHVMKSLNAEENYTEEEISLFTKEIVKWFQCDILSIRQDLERIQHMLKQMAKDAPKQEKGRIQIATPGLLNDLDRLKKTKM
;
A
#
# COMPACT_ATOMS: atom_id res chain seq x y z
N MET A 1 14.73 13.60 27.28
CA MET A 1 13.61 12.67 27.07
C MET A 1 14.08 11.64 26.05
N GLU A 2 14.62 10.52 26.52
CA GLU A 2 15.00 9.39 25.65
C GLU A 2 13.73 8.66 25.24
N ILE A 3 13.42 8.66 23.94
CA ILE A 3 12.32 7.88 23.40
C ILE A 3 12.89 6.49 23.10
N SER A 4 12.43 5.48 23.86
CA SER A 4 12.72 4.08 23.56
C SER A 4 12.21 3.73 22.16
N ILE A 5 12.96 2.87 21.45
CA ILE A 5 12.61 2.34 20.12
C ILE A 5 11.20 1.74 20.15
N ASP A 6 10.82 1.05 21.23
CA ASP A 6 9.48 0.45 21.36
C ASP A 6 8.38 1.52 21.37
N ARG A 7 8.65 2.68 21.99
CA ARG A 7 7.71 3.79 22.03
C ARG A 7 7.57 4.45 20.66
N LEU A 8 8.66 4.52 19.90
CA LEU A 8 8.65 5.03 18.53
C LEU A 8 7.90 4.08 17.59
N LEU A 9 8.11 2.76 17.73
CA LEU A 9 7.38 1.74 16.99
C LEU A 9 5.88 1.77 17.29
N ASN A 10 5.48 1.90 18.56
CA ASN A 10 4.08 1.99 18.93
C ASN A 10 3.39 3.24 18.34
N ILE A 11 4.10 4.38 18.28
CA ILE A 11 3.58 5.59 17.63
C ILE A 11 3.41 5.35 16.12
N LEU A 12 4.39 4.73 15.46
CA LEU A 12 4.31 4.42 14.03
C LEU A 12 3.16 3.45 13.71
N VAL A 13 3.01 2.38 14.49
CA VAL A 13 1.90 1.42 14.32
C VAL A 13 0.56 2.13 14.45
N SER A 14 0.37 2.95 15.48
CA SER A 14 -0.87 3.70 15.68
C SER A 14 -1.17 4.66 14.53
N GLN A 15 -0.14 5.32 13.98
CA GLN A 15 -0.32 6.19 12.81
C GLN A 15 -0.70 5.41 11.55
N VAL A 16 -0.09 4.24 11.33
CA VAL A 16 -0.43 3.36 10.21
C VAL A 16 -1.86 2.85 10.33
N GLU A 17 -2.29 2.44 11.52
CA GLU A 17 -3.68 2.03 11.79
C GLU A 17 -4.67 3.16 11.50
N SER A 18 -4.36 4.38 11.97
CA SER A 18 -5.19 5.56 11.70
C SER A 18 -5.26 5.89 10.20
N LEU A 19 -4.16 5.77 9.47
CA LEU A 19 -4.13 5.98 8.02
C LEU A 19 -4.93 4.90 7.29
N SER A 20 -4.83 3.65 7.72
CA SER A 20 -5.60 2.54 7.16
C SER A 20 -7.09 2.77 7.33
N ALA A 21 -7.54 3.16 8.53
CA ALA A 21 -8.94 3.47 8.79
C ALA A 21 -9.45 4.65 7.95
N ALA A 22 -8.63 5.69 7.78
CA ALA A 22 -8.99 6.85 6.96
C ALA A 22 -9.13 6.49 5.46
N VAL A 23 -8.25 5.62 4.94
CA VAL A 23 -8.32 5.13 3.55
C VAL A 23 -9.57 4.26 3.35
N GLU A 24 -9.90 3.39 4.31
CA GLU A 24 -11.11 2.57 4.26
C GLU A 24 -12.40 3.42 4.26
N ASP A 25 -12.48 4.44 5.12
CA ASP A 25 -13.61 5.37 5.16
C ASP A 25 -13.75 6.16 3.85
N LEU A 26 -12.63 6.65 3.31
CA LEU A 26 -12.62 7.38 2.03
C LEU A 26 -13.08 6.48 0.88
N ARG A 27 -12.58 5.24 0.83
CA ARG A 27 -12.99 4.24 -0.16
C ARG A 27 -14.49 3.94 -0.05
N LEU A 28 -15.02 3.77 1.17
CA LEU A 28 -16.45 3.53 1.38
C LEU A 28 -17.29 4.69 0.83
N LYS A 29 -16.96 5.92 1.20
CA LYS A 29 -17.68 7.12 0.72
C LYS A 29 -17.62 7.24 -0.81
N GLN A 30 -16.44 7.02 -1.39
CA GLN A 30 -16.25 7.05 -2.85
C GLN A 30 -17.08 5.97 -3.54
N ASN A 31 -17.09 4.75 -3.01
CA ASN A 31 -17.86 3.64 -3.57
C ASN A 31 -19.36 3.91 -3.50
N VAL A 32 -19.87 4.41 -2.37
CA VAL A 32 -21.30 4.77 -2.23
C VAL A 32 -21.71 5.80 -3.28
N VAL A 33 -20.91 6.86 -3.46
CA VAL A 33 -21.16 7.86 -4.51
C VAL A 33 -21.10 7.22 -5.89
N GLY A 34 -20.10 6.38 -6.15
CA GLY A 34 -19.94 5.66 -7.41
C GLY A 34 -21.14 4.77 -7.75
N THR A 35 -21.64 4.01 -6.78
CA THR A 35 -22.85 3.17 -6.91
C THR A 35 -24.06 4.01 -7.24
N VAL A 36 -24.32 5.09 -6.49
CA VAL A 36 -25.45 6.00 -6.75
C VAL A 36 -25.38 6.58 -8.17
N LEU A 37 -24.19 6.95 -8.65
CA LEU A 37 -24.00 7.48 -10.00
C LEU A 37 -24.19 6.44 -11.10
N MET A 38 -23.82 5.17 -10.85
CA MET A 38 -24.09 4.07 -11.78
C MET A 38 -25.57 3.72 -11.83
N ASP A 39 -26.23 3.60 -10.67
CA ASP A 39 -27.65 3.27 -10.57
C ASP A 39 -28.53 4.34 -11.21
N ALA A 40 -28.11 5.61 -11.12
CA ALA A 40 -28.74 6.72 -11.82
C ALA A 40 -28.45 6.77 -13.33
N GLY A 41 -27.61 5.88 -13.87
CA GLY A 41 -27.20 5.84 -15.28
C GLY A 41 -26.28 6.99 -15.71
N LEU A 42 -25.78 7.80 -14.77
CA LEU A 42 -24.93 8.95 -15.05
C LEU A 42 -23.51 8.54 -15.44
N VAL A 43 -23.06 7.40 -14.90
CA VAL A 43 -21.74 6.80 -15.16
C VAL A 43 -21.92 5.37 -15.65
N ASN A 44 -21.02 4.92 -16.53
CA ASN A 44 -20.94 3.54 -17.01
C ASN A 44 -19.46 3.14 -17.16
N GLU A 45 -19.19 1.87 -17.46
CA GLU A 45 -17.82 1.35 -17.59
C GLU A 45 -16.98 2.14 -18.60
N GLU A 46 -17.56 2.54 -19.74
CA GLU A 46 -16.85 3.31 -20.76
C GLU A 46 -16.44 4.71 -20.25
N LYS A 47 -17.36 5.41 -19.58
CA LYS A 47 -17.08 6.71 -18.96
C LYS A 47 -15.98 6.60 -17.89
N ILE A 48 -15.99 5.51 -17.10
CA ILE A 48 -14.94 5.22 -16.12
C ILE A 48 -13.61 4.97 -16.82
N LYS A 49 -13.59 4.13 -17.86
CA LYS A 49 -12.39 3.84 -18.64
C LYS A 49 -11.77 5.11 -19.20
N ASN A 50 -12.58 6.00 -19.77
CA ASN A 50 -12.14 7.28 -20.28
C ASN A 50 -11.60 8.21 -19.18
N ALA A 51 -12.19 8.18 -17.97
CA ALA A 51 -11.66 8.91 -16.83
C ALA A 51 -10.31 8.36 -16.35
N VAL A 52 -10.14 7.03 -16.27
CA VAL A 52 -8.87 6.37 -15.92
C VAL A 52 -7.78 6.74 -16.93
N LYS A 53 -8.09 6.67 -18.23
CA LYS A 53 -7.16 7.10 -19.31
C LYS A 53 -6.67 8.52 -19.12
N LYS A 54 -7.59 9.46 -18.81
CA LYS A 54 -7.23 10.86 -18.55
C LYS A 54 -6.32 10.99 -17.33
N GLN A 55 -6.61 10.28 -16.25
CA GLN A 55 -5.78 10.32 -15.04
C GLN A 55 -4.38 9.76 -15.28
N PHE A 56 -4.26 8.63 -15.98
CA PHE A 56 -2.97 8.06 -16.33
C PHE A 56 -2.17 8.96 -17.28
N HIS A 57 -2.84 9.68 -18.18
CA HIS A 57 -2.19 10.68 -19.01
C HIS A 57 -1.65 11.85 -18.19
N VAL A 58 -2.39 12.32 -17.18
CA VAL A 58 -1.93 13.35 -16.24
C VAL A 58 -0.73 12.84 -15.44
N MET A 59 -0.78 11.62 -14.90
CA MET A 59 0.34 11.01 -14.16
C MET A 59 1.59 10.91 -15.03
N LYS A 60 1.47 10.41 -16.26
CA LYS A 60 2.57 10.37 -17.22
C LYS A 60 3.15 11.75 -17.55
N SER A 61 2.29 12.78 -17.55
CA SER A 61 2.73 14.16 -17.80
C SER A 61 3.52 14.73 -16.61
N LEU A 62 3.24 14.27 -15.39
CA LEU A 62 3.96 14.63 -14.18
C LEU A 62 5.23 13.80 -13.98
N ASN A 63 5.23 12.55 -14.46
CA ASN A 63 6.34 11.62 -14.37
C ASN A 63 6.53 10.86 -15.69
N ALA A 64 7.45 11.34 -16.53
CA ALA A 64 7.60 10.88 -17.92
C ALA A 64 8.07 9.43 -18.06
N GLU A 65 8.58 8.81 -17.00
CA GLU A 65 9.05 7.42 -16.99
C GLU A 65 7.91 6.41 -16.80
N GLU A 66 6.73 6.84 -16.35
CA GLU A 66 5.57 5.96 -16.20
C GLU A 66 4.85 5.73 -17.53
N ASN A 67 4.90 4.51 -18.03
CA ASN A 67 4.11 4.06 -19.19
C ASN A 67 3.06 3.06 -18.74
N TYR A 68 1.80 3.48 -18.80
CA TYR A 68 0.67 2.60 -18.54
C TYR A 68 0.19 1.95 -19.84
N THR A 69 -0.01 0.64 -19.78
CA THR A 69 -0.56 -0.19 -20.85
C THR A 69 -2.09 -0.11 -20.88
N GLU A 70 -2.69 -0.40 -22.05
CA GLU A 70 -4.15 -0.51 -22.17
C GLU A 70 -4.73 -1.63 -21.28
N GLU A 71 -3.92 -2.66 -21.01
CA GLU A 71 -4.25 -3.76 -20.11
C GLU A 71 -4.38 -3.30 -18.66
N GLU A 72 -3.43 -2.50 -18.16
CA GLU A 72 -3.50 -1.90 -16.82
C GLU A 72 -4.70 -0.97 -16.70
N ILE A 73 -4.96 -0.13 -17.71
CA ILE A 73 -6.14 0.75 -17.72
C ILE A 73 -7.43 -0.07 -17.64
N SER A 74 -7.51 -1.17 -18.38
CA SER A 74 -8.65 -2.09 -18.35
C SER A 74 -8.80 -2.76 -16.99
N LEU A 75 -7.70 -3.20 -16.38
CA LEU A 75 -7.70 -3.81 -15.05
C LEU A 75 -8.23 -2.83 -13.99
N PHE A 76 -7.67 -1.62 -13.93
CA PHE A 76 -8.11 -0.57 -13.01
C PHE A 76 -9.58 -0.20 -13.22
N THR A 77 -10.02 -0.10 -14.48
CA THR A 77 -11.43 0.17 -14.80
C THR A 77 -12.34 -0.93 -14.24
N LYS A 78 -11.99 -2.20 -14.48
CA LYS A 78 -12.77 -3.35 -14.00
C LYS A 78 -12.82 -3.41 -12.48
N GLU A 79 -11.72 -3.11 -11.81
CA GLU A 79 -11.68 -3.04 -10.35
C GLU A 79 -12.65 -1.97 -9.82
N ILE A 80 -12.59 -0.75 -10.35
CA ILE A 80 -13.51 0.33 -9.95
C ILE A 80 -14.96 -0.08 -10.18
N VAL A 81 -15.26 -0.66 -11.34
CA VAL A 81 -16.62 -1.10 -11.70
C VAL A 81 -17.12 -2.18 -10.75
N LYS A 82 -16.31 -3.20 -10.42
CA LYS A 82 -16.67 -4.25 -9.45
C LYS A 82 -17.09 -3.66 -8.10
N TRP A 83 -16.37 -2.65 -7.63
CA TRP A 83 -16.69 -1.98 -6.35
C TRP A 83 -17.96 -1.16 -6.44
N PHE A 84 -18.16 -0.40 -7.52
CA PHE A 84 -19.37 0.42 -7.68
C PHE A 84 -20.62 -0.45 -7.87
N GLN A 85 -20.50 -1.60 -8.51
CA GLN A 85 -21.58 -2.58 -8.67
C GLN A 85 -21.77 -3.48 -7.45
N CYS A 86 -20.94 -3.33 -6.41
CA CYS A 86 -20.98 -4.18 -5.22
C CYS A 86 -20.94 -5.68 -5.56
N ASP A 87 -20.07 -6.09 -6.49
CA ASP A 87 -19.89 -7.50 -6.85
C ASP A 87 -19.11 -8.24 -5.74
N ILE A 88 -19.84 -8.63 -4.70
CA ILE A 88 -19.32 -9.28 -3.49
C ILE A 88 -18.54 -10.56 -3.83
N LEU A 89 -19.00 -11.33 -4.82
CA LEU A 89 -18.39 -12.61 -5.18
C LEU A 89 -17.01 -12.39 -5.79
N SER A 90 -16.91 -11.50 -6.78
CA SER A 90 -15.62 -11.15 -7.39
C SER A 90 -14.66 -10.53 -6.39
N ILE A 91 -15.15 -9.59 -5.56
CA ILE A 91 -14.34 -8.93 -4.53
C ILE A 91 -13.79 -9.95 -3.53
N ARG A 92 -14.60 -10.90 -3.08
CA ARG A 92 -14.16 -11.94 -2.15
C ARG A 92 -13.08 -12.82 -2.77
N GLN A 93 -13.25 -13.25 -4.02
CA GLN A 93 -12.26 -14.05 -4.72
C GLN A 93 -10.93 -13.31 -4.88
N ASP A 94 -10.97 -12.01 -5.19
CA ASP A 94 -9.77 -11.19 -5.29
C ASP A 94 -9.06 -11.06 -3.93
N LEU A 95 -9.82 -10.89 -2.83
CA LEU A 95 -9.27 -10.88 -1.46
C LEU A 95 -8.64 -12.22 -1.07
N GLU A 96 -9.30 -13.34 -1.38
CA GLU A 96 -8.78 -14.69 -1.11
C GLU A 96 -7.49 -14.95 -1.89
N ARG A 97 -7.43 -14.53 -3.16
CA ARG A 97 -6.22 -14.62 -3.99
C ARG A 97 -5.07 -13.82 -3.37
N ILE A 98 -5.32 -12.59 -2.96
CA ILE A 98 -4.31 -11.73 -2.30
C ILE A 98 -3.84 -12.38 -1.00
N GLN A 99 -4.75 -12.85 -0.15
CA GLN A 99 -4.37 -13.54 1.08
C GLN A 99 -3.54 -14.80 0.81
N HIS A 100 -3.88 -15.57 -0.22
CA HIS A 100 -3.13 -16.75 -0.62
C HIS A 100 -1.73 -16.38 -1.11
N MET A 101 -1.60 -15.33 -1.93
CA MET A 101 -0.31 -14.80 -2.36
C MET A 101 0.55 -14.34 -1.18
N LEU A 102 -0.02 -13.58 -0.24
CA LEU A 102 0.69 -13.13 0.97
C LEU A 102 1.15 -14.30 1.84
N LYS A 103 0.29 -15.32 2.01
CA LYS A 103 0.65 -16.54 2.74
C LYS A 103 1.77 -17.32 2.05
N GLN A 104 1.76 -17.39 0.71
CA GLN A 104 2.85 -18.01 -0.05
C GLN A 104 4.14 -17.21 0.09
N MET A 105 4.10 -15.89 -0.09
CA MET A 105 5.25 -15.01 0.12
C MET A 105 5.83 -15.11 1.53
N ALA A 106 4.99 -15.27 2.56
CA ALA A 106 5.45 -15.49 3.94
C ALA A 106 6.07 -16.88 4.17
N LYS A 107 5.67 -17.89 3.39
CA LYS A 107 6.24 -19.25 3.44
C LYS A 107 7.53 -19.37 2.62
N ASP A 108 7.58 -18.69 1.48
CA ASP A 108 8.70 -18.64 0.53
C ASP A 108 9.71 -17.55 0.88
N ALA A 109 9.34 -16.63 1.79
CA ALA A 109 10.30 -15.80 2.48
C ALA A 109 11.35 -16.76 3.03
N PRO A 110 12.64 -16.60 2.65
CA PRO A 110 13.68 -17.44 3.21
C PRO A 110 13.46 -17.39 4.71
N LYS A 111 13.42 -18.55 5.37
CA LYS A 111 13.59 -18.63 6.81
C LYS A 111 14.91 -17.90 7.07
N GLN A 112 14.85 -16.58 7.26
CA GLN A 112 15.97 -15.80 7.72
C GLN A 112 16.24 -16.46 9.06
N GLU A 113 17.30 -17.26 9.11
CA GLU A 113 17.98 -17.51 10.36
C GLU A 113 18.20 -16.13 10.97
N LYS A 114 17.33 -15.75 11.90
CA LYS A 114 17.44 -14.61 12.79
C LYS A 114 18.21 -13.44 12.15
N GLY A 115 17.54 -12.69 11.27
CA GLY A 115 17.86 -11.29 11.05
C GLY A 115 17.57 -10.49 12.32
N ARG A 116 18.24 -10.81 13.44
CA ARG A 116 18.37 -9.92 14.58
C ARG A 116 19.03 -8.69 14.01
N ILE A 117 18.27 -7.61 13.86
CA ILE A 117 18.88 -6.28 13.79
C ILE A 117 19.64 -6.14 15.10
N GLN A 118 20.94 -6.46 15.10
CA GLN A 118 21.81 -6.17 16.22
C GLN A 118 22.02 -4.66 16.19
N ILE A 119 21.09 -3.96 16.82
CA ILE A 119 21.25 -2.55 17.13
C ILE A 119 22.48 -2.51 18.05
N ALA A 120 23.57 -1.95 17.54
CA ALA A 120 24.78 -1.78 18.33
C ALA A 120 24.41 -1.06 19.63
N THR A 121 24.69 -1.68 20.77
CA THR A 121 24.49 -1.03 22.06
C THR A 121 25.30 0.27 22.09
N PRO A 122 24.81 1.36 22.71
CA PRO A 122 25.49 2.66 22.75
C PRO A 122 26.96 2.59 23.23
N GLY A 123 27.33 1.56 24.00
CA GLY A 123 28.71 1.29 24.42
C GLY A 123 29.68 0.92 23.29
N LEU A 124 29.20 0.35 22.18
CA LEU A 124 30.04 -0.08 21.06
C LEU A 124 30.71 1.11 20.36
N LEU A 125 30.02 2.25 20.29
CA LEU A 125 30.59 3.51 19.78
C LEU A 125 31.73 4.01 20.69
N ASN A 126 31.56 3.91 22.01
CA ASN A 126 32.59 4.30 22.98
C ASN A 126 33.82 3.38 22.92
N ASP A 127 33.63 2.08 22.67
CA ASP A 127 34.72 1.12 22.52
C ASP A 127 35.50 1.32 21.21
N LEU A 128 34.79 1.67 20.12
CA LEU A 128 35.40 2.04 18.84
C LEU A 128 36.20 3.35 18.92
N ASP A 129 35.70 4.34 19.65
CA ASP A 129 36.42 5.61 19.89
C ASP A 129 37.68 5.42 20.75
N ARG A 130 37.65 4.49 21.71
CA ARG A 130 38.83 4.12 22.50
C ARG A 130 39.89 3.46 21.62
N LEU A 131 39.50 2.50 20.77
CA LEU A 131 40.42 1.83 19.85
C LEU A 131 41.04 2.78 18.82
N LYS A 132 40.31 3.82 18.40
CA LYS A 132 40.83 4.86 17.49
C LYS A 132 41.88 5.75 18.16
N LYS A 133 41.77 6.00 19.47
CA LYS A 133 42.76 6.78 20.25
C LYS A 133 44.03 6.01 20.58
N THR A 134 44.00 4.69 20.65
CA THR A 134 45.19 3.86 20.91
C THR A 134 46.06 3.64 19.67
N LYS A 135 45.61 4.07 18.48
CA LYS A 135 46.33 3.99 17.20
C LYS A 135 46.90 5.33 16.70
N MET A 136 46.87 6.38 17.53
CA MET A 136 47.67 7.60 17.32
C MET A 136 48.87 7.62 18.27
#